data_AF-A0A9E3QEP7-F1
#
_entry.id   AF-A0A9E3QEP7-F1
#
_cell.length_a   1.000
_cell.length_b   1.000
_cell.length_c   1.000
_cell.angle_alpha   90.00
_cell.angle_beta   90.00
_cell.angle_gamma   90.00
#
_symmetry.space_group_name_H-M   'P 1'
#
loop_
_entity.id
_entity.type
_entity.pdbx_description
1 polymer ?
#
loop_
_entity_poly.entity_id
_entity_poly.type
_entity_poly.pdbx_seq_one_letter_code
_entity_poly.pdbx_strand_id
1 'polypeptide(L)'
;MPVVLVGTLDTKGHEVAFVGRILERYGLEVLVIDAGSVGPPAFAPDIDRQRVFSRAGISDEEIRARGDRGEAVAAAARGVAAIVTDLAFQGQVEGILALGGSAGTTIGTAAMRALPFGVPKVMVSTLASGQMRPFVGGSDILMLHSVADLAGLNRLTRTVLTNAANALAGMVRPDLLTVGIRELSLASDVIEVEEPSRDRFRRVVAEAEDEAKREDRPVIAATMFGVTTPCVDRARRVLETLGCEVLVFHATGVGGQAMEGLIRDGQVAGVLDLTTTELADELVGGILSAGPERLEAAGRRGLAQVVSVGALDMVNFGPLSTVPERFRGRKLHQHNPNVTLMRTTPEENAALGARIAEALGRARGPTALLIPKGGVSALDAPGQPFWDPQADAALFQALRDGLAGHPKVRLVEREEHINDPAFADLAARMLLELIREQDPQILEHDRITTSWAKEADMEELRGFLRSVGLSDAGIAEALDGFLLARGPGGRLLGCAGLERHGGLALLRSVAVAPEVRGYGLGSRLAATLLNRAAADGIEEVILLTTAAHDFFRRLGFREASRDDYRPRLAEAWVWRQGPCEAVTLMVRNLIEKTPEVTWLS
;
A
#
# COMPACT_ATOMS: atom_id res chain seq x y z
N MET A 1 10.33 14.33 7.67
CA MET A 1 8.93 14.75 7.44
C MET A 1 8.18 14.59 8.74
N PRO A 2 7.10 15.34 9.00
CA PRO A 2 6.45 15.26 10.29
C PRO A 2 5.59 14.00 10.44
N VAL A 3 5.51 13.53 11.68
CA VAL A 3 4.41 12.67 12.12
C VAL A 3 3.22 13.54 12.52
N VAL A 4 2.03 13.16 12.08
CA VAL A 4 0.80 13.90 12.38
C VAL A 4 0.21 13.40 13.70
N LEU A 5 -0.07 14.31 14.62
CA LEU A 5 -0.71 14.02 15.90
C LEU A 5 -2.08 14.68 15.97
N VAL A 6 -3.14 13.87 15.94
CA VAL A 6 -4.54 14.36 15.94
C VAL A 6 -5.14 14.21 17.33
N GLY A 7 -5.76 15.27 17.84
CA GLY A 7 -6.51 15.19 19.10
C GLY A 7 -7.50 16.32 19.31
N THR A 8 -8.42 16.12 20.24
CA THR A 8 -9.36 17.16 20.70
C THR A 8 -8.68 17.97 21.82
N LEU A 9 -7.96 19.05 21.47
CA LEU A 9 -7.04 19.72 22.40
C LEU A 9 -7.73 20.42 23.57
N ASP A 10 -9.02 20.69 23.42
CA ASP A 10 -9.89 21.25 24.47
C ASP A 10 -10.12 20.31 25.65
N THR A 11 -9.97 19.00 25.42
CA THR A 11 -10.28 17.96 26.42
C THR A 11 -9.13 16.98 26.63
N LYS A 12 -8.19 16.90 25.68
CA LYS A 12 -7.07 15.94 25.66
C LYS A 12 -5.72 16.61 25.37
N GLY A 13 -5.64 17.94 25.51
CA GLY A 13 -4.42 18.68 25.17
C GLY A 13 -3.20 18.24 25.98
N HIS A 14 -3.36 17.89 27.26
CA HIS A 14 -2.23 17.41 28.07
C HIS A 14 -1.71 16.04 27.61
N GLU A 15 -2.61 15.12 27.25
CA GLU A 15 -2.27 13.80 26.72
C GLU A 15 -1.59 13.89 25.36
N VAL A 16 -2.11 14.76 24.48
CA VAL A 16 -1.51 15.04 23.17
C VAL A 16 -0.11 15.64 23.33
N ALA A 17 0.06 16.67 24.16
CA ALA A 17 1.37 17.27 24.41
C ALA A 17 2.38 16.27 25.02
N PHE A 18 1.90 15.35 25.86
CA PHE A 18 2.73 14.29 26.43
C PHE A 18 3.25 13.32 25.35
N VAL A 19 2.39 12.90 24.42
CA VAL A 19 2.79 12.04 23.29
C VAL A 19 3.74 12.77 22.34
N GLY A 20 3.42 14.02 21.97
CA GLY A 20 4.25 14.84 21.08
C GLY A 20 5.69 14.95 21.61
N ARG A 21 5.86 15.23 22.90
CA ARG A 21 7.19 15.29 23.54
C ARG A 21 7.97 13.98 23.44
N ILE A 22 7.31 12.82 23.50
CA ILE A 22 7.99 11.53 23.37
C ILE A 22 8.46 11.34 21.92
N LEU A 23 7.61 11.64 20.95
CA LEU A 23 7.96 11.55 19.53
C LEU A 23 9.13 12.50 19.17
N GLU A 24 9.13 13.73 19.69
CA GLU A 24 10.23 14.69 19.54
C GLU A 24 11.56 14.16 20.09
N ARG A 25 11.55 13.37 21.19
CA ARG A 25 12.77 12.73 21.73
C ARG A 25 13.36 11.68 20.81
N TYR A 26 12.57 11.10 19.91
CA TYR A 26 13.04 10.24 18.83
C TYR A 26 13.54 11.03 17.62
N GLY A 27 13.62 12.36 17.71
CA GLY A 27 14.01 13.24 16.61
C GLY A 27 12.95 13.34 15.52
N LEU A 28 11.70 12.99 15.81
CA LEU A 28 10.59 13.12 14.89
C LEU A 28 10.02 14.54 14.99
N GLU A 29 9.84 15.18 13.85
CA GLU A 29 9.07 16.41 13.74
C GLU A 29 7.58 16.07 13.96
N VAL A 30 6.87 16.85 14.79
CA VAL A 30 5.47 16.58 15.13
C VAL A 30 4.59 17.72 14.64
N LEU A 31 3.58 17.40 13.83
CA LEU A 31 2.54 18.33 13.39
C LEU A 31 1.24 18.01 14.12
N VAL A 32 0.74 18.95 14.92
CA VAL A 32 -0.47 18.78 15.75
C VAL A 32 -1.70 19.38 15.07
N ILE A 33 -2.76 18.58 14.96
CA ILE A 33 -4.07 19.01 14.45
C ILE A 33 -5.10 19.02 15.59
N ASP A 34 -5.70 20.18 15.85
CA ASP A 34 -6.82 20.31 16.81
C ASP A 34 -8.16 19.98 16.14
N ALA A 35 -8.84 18.97 16.68
CA ALA A 35 -10.19 18.58 16.29
C ALA A 35 -11.24 18.79 17.40
N GLY A 36 -10.91 19.61 18.42
CA GLY A 36 -11.81 19.97 19.50
C GLY A 36 -12.99 20.83 19.05
N SER A 37 -14.10 20.79 19.79
CA SER A 37 -15.34 21.51 19.45
C SER A 37 -16.05 22.15 20.65
N VAL A 38 -15.57 21.92 21.88
CA VAL A 38 -16.25 22.32 23.11
C VAL A 38 -15.61 23.55 23.73
N GLY A 39 -14.32 23.46 24.04
CA GLY A 39 -13.59 24.48 24.79
C GLY A 39 -12.39 25.04 24.03
N PRO A 40 -11.68 26.05 24.55
CA PRO A 40 -10.43 26.51 23.96
C PRO A 40 -9.37 25.39 23.99
N PRO A 41 -8.46 25.31 23.00
CA PRO A 41 -7.40 24.32 23.01
C PRO A 41 -6.40 24.59 24.15
N ALA A 42 -5.82 23.54 24.74
CA ALA A 42 -4.87 23.70 25.84
C ALA A 42 -3.53 24.36 25.43
N PHE A 43 -3.21 24.36 24.13
CA PHE A 43 -2.04 25.01 23.54
C PHE A 43 -2.33 25.31 22.04
N ALA A 44 -1.48 26.12 21.40
CA ALA A 44 -1.64 26.45 19.98
C ALA A 44 -1.26 25.24 19.09
N PRO A 45 -2.19 24.71 18.26
CA PRO A 45 -1.88 23.67 17.30
C PRO A 45 -1.21 24.24 16.04
N ASP A 46 -0.57 23.38 15.25
CA ASP A 46 -0.08 23.74 13.91
C ASP A 46 -1.23 23.91 12.91
N ILE A 47 -2.28 23.10 13.07
CA ILE A 47 -3.53 23.23 12.32
C ILE A 47 -4.69 23.35 13.30
N ASP A 48 -5.37 24.50 13.26
CA ASP A 48 -6.47 24.82 14.15
C ASP A 48 -7.81 24.19 13.72
N ARG A 49 -8.77 24.19 14.64
CA ARG A 49 -10.10 23.64 14.40
C ARG A 49 -10.89 24.42 13.35
N GLN A 50 -10.64 25.73 13.21
CA GLN A 50 -11.29 26.55 12.19
C GLN A 50 -10.92 26.01 10.80
N ARG A 51 -9.65 25.68 10.59
CA ARG A 51 -9.19 25.05 9.36
C ARG A 51 -9.82 23.66 9.19
N VAL A 52 -9.87 22.85 10.25
CA VAL A 52 -10.54 21.53 10.22
C VAL A 52 -12.00 21.63 9.78
N PHE A 53 -12.81 22.47 10.43
CA PHE A 53 -14.23 22.61 10.08
C PHE A 53 -14.41 23.23 8.70
N SER A 54 -13.61 24.24 8.33
CA SER A 54 -13.69 24.85 7.00
C SER A 54 -13.45 23.83 5.88
N ARG A 55 -12.53 22.88 6.09
CA ARG A 55 -12.27 21.77 5.16
C ARG A 55 -13.40 20.76 5.09
N ALA A 56 -14.25 20.69 6.11
CA ALA A 56 -15.47 19.90 6.12
C ALA A 56 -16.68 20.66 5.51
N GLY A 57 -16.49 21.90 5.06
CA GLY A 57 -17.53 22.73 4.43
C GLY A 57 -18.46 23.43 5.42
N ILE A 58 -18.06 23.60 6.67
CA ILE A 58 -18.85 24.27 7.72
C ILE A 58 -17.95 25.16 8.58
N SER A 59 -18.45 26.29 9.08
CA SER A 59 -17.68 27.13 9.99
C SER A 59 -17.68 26.59 11.42
N ASP A 60 -16.65 26.94 12.19
CA ASP A 60 -16.59 26.62 13.62
C ASP A 60 -17.70 27.33 14.41
N GLU A 61 -18.09 28.55 14.01
CA GLU A 61 -19.24 29.24 14.61
C GLU A 61 -20.55 28.49 14.39
N GLU A 62 -20.80 27.97 13.19
CA GLU A 62 -22.01 27.21 12.88
C GLU A 62 -22.09 25.90 13.66
N ILE A 63 -20.98 25.17 13.79
CA ILE A 63 -20.92 23.95 14.60
C ILE A 63 -21.25 24.26 16.07
N ARG A 64 -20.66 25.31 16.63
CA ARG A 64 -20.93 25.75 18.01
C ARG A 64 -22.37 26.22 18.20
N ALA A 65 -22.93 26.93 17.22
CA ALA A 65 -24.32 27.40 17.26
C ALA A 65 -25.33 26.25 17.26
N ARG A 66 -25.03 25.14 16.56
CA ARG A 66 -25.87 23.93 16.54
C ARG A 66 -25.79 23.16 17.87
N GLY A 67 -24.62 23.10 18.49
CA GLY A 67 -24.43 22.44 19.78
C GLY A 67 -24.60 20.90 19.73
N ASP A 68 -24.67 20.30 18.54
CA ASP A 68 -24.77 18.86 18.36
C ASP A 68 -23.37 18.22 18.34
N ARG A 69 -23.09 17.43 19.37
CA ARG A 69 -21.79 16.74 19.53
C ARG A 69 -21.54 15.71 18.42
N GLY A 70 -22.57 14.99 17.96
CA GLY A 70 -22.44 13.99 16.91
C GLY A 70 -22.10 14.65 15.57
N GLU A 71 -22.76 15.76 15.26
CA GLU A 71 -22.49 16.54 14.06
C GLU A 71 -21.08 17.14 14.07
N ALA A 72 -20.66 17.71 15.20
CA ALA A 72 -19.31 18.24 15.37
C ALA A 72 -18.23 17.17 15.15
N VAL A 73 -18.42 15.97 15.70
CA VAL A 73 -17.51 14.83 15.51
C VAL A 73 -17.48 14.39 14.05
N ALA A 74 -18.63 14.30 13.38
CA ALA A 74 -18.71 13.92 11.98
C ALA A 74 -18.04 14.96 11.05
N ALA A 75 -18.22 16.24 11.32
CA ALA A 75 -17.58 17.32 10.59
C ALA A 75 -16.06 17.31 10.81
N ALA A 76 -15.60 17.20 12.06
CA ALA A 76 -14.19 17.11 12.39
C ALA A 76 -13.52 15.89 11.71
N ALA A 77 -14.18 14.72 11.72
CA ALA A 77 -13.68 13.53 11.04
C ALA A 77 -13.47 13.75 9.53
N ARG A 78 -14.43 14.39 8.83
CA ARG A 78 -14.29 14.74 7.40
C ARG A 78 -13.19 15.76 7.17
N GLY A 79 -13.13 16.79 8.02
CA GLY A 79 -12.16 17.88 7.92
C GLY A 79 -10.73 17.40 8.09
N VAL A 80 -10.45 16.64 9.15
CA VAL A 80 -9.11 16.09 9.40
C VAL A 80 -8.73 15.11 8.29
N ALA A 81 -9.63 14.21 7.87
CA ALA A 81 -9.37 13.29 6.75
C ALA A 81 -8.95 14.02 5.47
N ALA A 82 -9.64 15.11 5.12
CA ALA A 82 -9.28 15.92 3.96
C ALA A 82 -7.92 16.62 4.12
N ILE A 83 -7.58 17.07 5.33
CA ILE A 83 -6.29 17.73 5.61
C ILE A 83 -5.14 16.74 5.52
N VAL A 84 -5.23 15.58 6.18
CA VAL A 84 -4.14 14.60 6.16
C VAL A 84 -3.94 13.99 4.78
N THR A 85 -5.01 13.91 3.98
CA THR A 85 -4.93 13.54 2.56
C THR A 85 -4.09 14.54 1.77
N ASP A 86 -4.36 15.84 1.91
CA ASP A 86 -3.58 16.90 1.24
C ASP A 86 -2.10 16.85 1.67
N LEU A 87 -1.83 16.66 2.98
CA LEU A 87 -0.47 16.56 3.50
C LEU A 87 0.24 15.32 2.93
N ALA A 88 -0.45 14.17 2.84
CA ALA A 88 0.12 12.96 2.27
C ALA A 88 0.46 13.13 0.79
N PHE A 89 -0.42 13.78 0.00
CA PHE A 89 -0.14 14.12 -1.39
C PHE A 89 1.07 15.04 -1.57
N GLN A 90 1.36 15.88 -0.59
CA GLN A 90 2.54 16.76 -0.57
C GLN A 90 3.80 16.07 -0.06
N GLY A 91 3.73 14.79 0.32
CA GLY A 91 4.85 14.06 0.93
C GLY A 91 5.20 14.63 2.31
N GLN A 92 4.20 15.03 3.10
CA GLN A 92 4.36 15.66 4.41
C GLN A 92 3.77 14.83 5.55
N VAL A 93 3.63 13.51 5.37
CA VAL A 93 3.15 12.59 6.42
C VAL A 93 4.06 11.37 6.46
N GLU A 94 4.85 11.24 7.53
CA GLU A 94 5.69 10.06 7.80
C GLU A 94 4.95 9.00 8.64
N GLY A 95 3.92 9.42 9.37
CA GLY A 95 3.07 8.55 10.18
C GLY A 95 2.00 9.37 10.89
N ILE A 96 1.01 8.71 11.49
CA ILE A 96 -0.08 9.37 12.22
C ILE A 96 -0.36 8.68 13.55
N LEU A 97 -0.58 9.48 14.61
CA LEU A 97 -1.09 9.01 15.89
C LEU A 97 -2.31 9.83 16.30
N ALA A 98 -3.32 9.15 16.84
CA ALA A 98 -4.45 9.79 17.48
C ALA A 98 -4.81 9.11 18.81
N LEU A 99 -5.45 9.84 19.71
CA LEU A 99 -5.89 9.32 21.01
C LEU A 99 -7.27 9.86 21.38
N GLY A 100 -8.09 9.03 22.02
CA GLY A 100 -9.35 9.49 22.59
C GLY A 100 -10.35 8.40 22.94
N GLY A 101 -11.47 8.83 23.51
CA GLY A 101 -12.67 8.00 23.66
C GLY A 101 -13.40 7.81 22.33
N SER A 102 -14.72 7.63 22.36
CA SER A 102 -15.53 7.42 21.14
C SER A 102 -15.33 8.52 20.09
N ALA A 103 -15.45 9.80 20.47
CA ALA A 103 -15.29 10.93 19.54
C ALA A 103 -13.89 11.00 18.91
N GLY A 104 -12.83 10.94 19.73
CA GLY A 104 -11.45 10.98 19.25
C GLY A 104 -11.08 9.76 18.41
N THR A 105 -11.63 8.58 18.73
CA THR A 105 -11.46 7.38 17.91
C THR A 105 -12.12 7.54 16.54
N THR A 106 -13.35 8.07 16.48
CA THR A 106 -14.03 8.32 15.21
C THR A 106 -13.25 9.30 14.33
N ILE A 107 -12.78 10.42 14.90
CA ILE A 107 -12.03 11.45 14.16
C ILE A 107 -10.66 10.90 13.72
N GLY A 108 -9.88 10.37 14.67
CA GLY A 108 -8.54 9.87 14.41
C GLY A 108 -8.51 8.75 13.39
N THR A 109 -9.41 7.76 13.52
CA THR A 109 -9.44 6.66 12.56
C THR A 109 -10.01 7.05 11.20
N ALA A 110 -10.88 8.06 11.11
CA ALA A 110 -11.27 8.61 9.80
C ALA A 110 -10.09 9.25 9.07
N ALA A 111 -9.24 9.98 9.80
CA ALA A 111 -7.99 10.53 9.25
C ALA A 111 -7.03 9.42 8.80
N MET A 112 -6.84 8.40 9.64
CA MET A 112 -5.97 7.26 9.34
C MET A 112 -6.42 6.48 8.11
N ARG A 113 -7.71 6.19 7.96
CA ARG A 113 -8.25 5.47 6.79
C ARG A 113 -8.13 6.25 5.49
N ALA A 114 -7.93 7.56 5.54
CA ALA A 114 -7.73 8.40 4.36
C ALA A 114 -6.28 8.36 3.86
N LEU A 115 -5.33 7.87 4.68
CA LEU A 115 -3.93 7.72 4.29
C LEU A 115 -3.69 6.39 3.56
N PRO A 116 -2.72 6.36 2.62
CA PRO A 116 -2.35 5.14 1.90
C PRO A 116 -1.94 3.98 2.83
N PHE A 117 -2.12 2.75 2.36
CA PHE A 117 -1.59 1.55 3.00
C PHE A 117 -0.07 1.67 3.22
N GLY A 118 0.43 1.14 4.34
CA GLY A 118 1.85 1.14 4.69
C GLY A 118 2.33 2.38 5.44
N VAL A 119 1.62 3.52 5.35
CA VAL A 119 1.90 4.67 6.23
C VAL A 119 1.64 4.25 7.68
N PRO A 120 2.57 4.40 8.63
CA PRO A 120 2.36 4.03 10.03
C PRO A 120 1.15 4.74 10.68
N LYS A 121 0.20 3.99 11.24
CA LYS A 121 -1.04 4.52 11.85
C LYS A 121 -1.30 3.91 13.23
N VAL A 122 -1.28 4.72 14.29
CA VAL A 122 -1.49 4.26 15.67
C VAL A 122 -2.63 4.99 16.34
N MET A 123 -3.67 4.27 16.77
CA MET A 123 -4.83 4.82 17.48
C MET A 123 -4.88 4.31 18.93
N VAL A 124 -4.81 5.22 19.91
CA VAL A 124 -5.04 4.88 21.33
C VAL A 124 -6.51 5.10 21.68
N SER A 125 -7.26 4.02 21.89
CA SER A 125 -8.72 4.07 22.02
C SER A 125 -9.26 3.33 23.24
N THR A 126 -10.25 3.94 23.89
CA THR A 126 -11.07 3.24 24.91
C THR A 126 -11.96 2.15 24.27
N LEU A 127 -12.18 2.20 22.96
CA LEU A 127 -13.03 1.28 22.20
C LEU A 127 -12.26 0.14 21.53
N ALA A 128 -10.93 0.06 21.70
CA ALA A 128 -10.12 -0.99 21.07
C ALA A 128 -10.47 -2.41 21.56
N SER A 129 -10.97 -2.56 22.79
CA SER A 129 -11.49 -3.84 23.30
C SER A 129 -13.00 -3.96 23.01
N GLY A 130 -13.35 -4.04 21.73
CA GLY A 130 -14.74 -4.03 21.28
C GLY A 130 -14.90 -4.24 19.77
N GLN A 131 -16.04 -3.80 19.21
CA GLN A 131 -16.28 -3.86 17.77
C GLN A 131 -15.46 -2.78 17.05
N MET A 132 -14.39 -3.18 16.37
CA MET A 132 -13.44 -2.27 15.73
C MET A 132 -13.70 -2.01 14.24
N ARG A 133 -14.57 -2.79 13.58
CA ARG A 133 -14.81 -2.70 12.13
C ARG A 133 -15.13 -1.27 11.64
N PRO A 134 -15.98 -0.46 12.31
CA PRO A 134 -16.26 0.91 11.85
C PRO A 134 -15.05 1.86 11.96
N PHE A 135 -14.04 1.52 12.75
CA PHE A 135 -12.86 2.33 13.00
C PHE A 135 -11.67 1.90 12.14
N VAL A 136 -11.40 0.59 12.04
CA VAL A 136 -10.27 0.10 11.24
C VAL A 136 -10.64 0.05 9.75
N GLY A 137 -11.85 -0.40 9.43
CA GLY A 137 -12.27 -0.66 8.04
C GLY A 137 -11.30 -1.61 7.33
N GLY A 138 -10.96 -1.31 6.08
CA GLY A 138 -9.95 -2.03 5.29
C GLY A 138 -8.53 -1.45 5.39
N SER A 139 -8.21 -0.67 6.42
CA SER A 139 -6.89 -0.03 6.61
C SER A 139 -6.03 -0.79 7.62
N ASP A 140 -4.72 -0.53 7.59
CA ASP A 140 -3.65 -1.09 8.43
C ASP A 140 -3.46 -0.30 9.74
N ILE A 141 -4.55 0.01 10.45
CA ILE A 141 -4.52 0.79 11.69
C ILE A 141 -4.16 -0.09 12.89
N LEU A 142 -3.11 0.29 13.62
CA LEU A 142 -2.78 -0.30 14.92
C LEU A 142 -3.66 0.32 16.02
N MET A 143 -4.64 -0.43 16.50
CA MET A 143 -5.50 -0.05 17.61
C MET A 143 -4.89 -0.48 18.96
N LEU A 144 -4.46 0.48 19.78
CA LEU A 144 -3.97 0.25 21.14
C LEU A 144 -5.07 0.57 22.17
N HIS A 145 -5.38 -0.38 23.04
CA HIS A 145 -6.36 -0.17 24.09
C HIS A 145 -5.84 0.76 25.18
N SER A 146 -6.61 1.80 25.53
CA SER A 146 -6.24 2.75 26.58
C SER A 146 -6.26 2.18 28.00
N VAL A 147 -6.90 1.01 28.18
CA VAL A 147 -7.15 0.29 29.46
C VAL A 147 -8.10 1.04 30.41
N ALA A 148 -7.84 2.31 30.65
CA ALA A 148 -8.71 3.22 31.40
C ALA A 148 -9.21 4.35 30.49
N ASP A 149 -10.20 5.10 30.96
CA ASP A 149 -10.63 6.31 30.26
C ASP A 149 -9.47 7.32 30.18
N LEU A 150 -9.41 8.05 29.07
CA LEU A 150 -8.40 9.07 28.82
C LEU A 150 -8.85 10.39 29.48
N ALA A 151 -8.94 10.41 30.79
CA ALA A 151 -9.35 11.58 31.58
C ALA A 151 -8.13 12.19 32.31
N GLY A 152 -7.13 12.62 31.54
CA GLY A 152 -5.88 13.15 32.06
C GLY A 152 -4.76 12.11 32.19
N LEU A 153 -3.57 12.61 32.53
CA LEU A 153 -2.37 11.80 32.71
C LEU A 153 -2.33 11.19 34.12
N ASN A 154 -2.31 9.86 34.17
CA ASN A 154 -2.08 9.09 35.40
C ASN A 154 -0.99 8.03 35.16
N ARG A 155 -0.72 7.19 36.17
CA ARG A 155 0.32 6.16 36.04
C ARG A 155 0.06 5.18 34.89
N LEU A 156 -1.19 4.78 34.68
CA LEU A 156 -1.57 3.82 33.63
C LEU A 156 -1.58 4.49 32.25
N THR A 157 -2.26 5.64 32.12
CA THR A 157 -2.38 6.32 30.82
C THR A 157 -1.03 6.78 30.30
N ARG A 158 -0.09 7.23 31.16
CA ARG A 158 1.28 7.55 30.73
C ARG A 158 2.02 6.35 30.14
N THR A 159 1.91 5.17 30.75
CA THR A 159 2.53 3.95 30.19
C THR A 159 1.94 3.61 28.83
N VAL A 160 0.61 3.63 28.71
CA VAL A 160 -0.05 3.30 27.44
C VAL A 160 0.30 4.31 26.34
N LEU A 161 0.24 5.60 26.64
CA LEU A 161 0.59 6.67 25.69
C LEU A 161 2.08 6.63 25.31
N THR A 162 2.96 6.25 26.24
CA THR A 162 4.40 6.05 25.95
C THR A 162 4.60 4.88 24.99
N ASN A 163 3.93 3.75 25.23
CA ASN A 163 4.00 2.60 24.34
C ASN A 163 3.47 2.92 22.94
N ALA A 164 2.38 3.70 22.84
CA ALA A 164 1.85 4.15 21.56
C ALA A 164 2.84 5.03 20.78
N ALA A 165 3.46 5.99 21.47
CA ALA A 165 4.46 6.87 20.87
C ALA A 165 5.70 6.07 20.42
N ASN A 166 6.18 5.15 21.24
CA ASN A 166 7.31 4.27 20.91
C ASN A 166 6.99 3.35 19.73
N ALA A 167 5.76 2.81 19.68
CA ALA A 167 5.31 1.99 18.56
C ALA A 167 5.31 2.78 17.25
N LEU A 168 4.72 3.99 17.24
CA LEU A 168 4.76 4.84 16.05
C LEU A 168 6.20 5.18 15.66
N ALA A 169 7.03 5.59 16.62
CA ALA A 169 8.42 5.94 16.34
C ALA A 169 9.21 4.78 15.73
N GLY A 170 9.02 3.55 16.23
CA GLY A 170 9.62 2.35 15.66
C GLY A 170 9.11 2.02 14.25
N MET A 171 7.82 2.24 13.98
CA MET A 171 7.24 2.04 12.65
C MET A 171 7.74 3.08 11.62
N VAL A 172 8.00 4.32 12.04
CA VAL A 172 8.47 5.42 11.17
C VAL A 172 9.98 5.36 10.93
N ARG A 173 10.76 4.88 11.91
CA ARG A 173 12.23 4.83 11.86
C ARG A 173 12.73 3.38 11.99
N PRO A 174 12.67 2.57 10.93
CA PRO A 174 13.17 1.19 10.96
C PRO A 174 14.67 1.13 11.30
N ASP A 175 15.45 2.17 10.99
CA ASP A 175 16.88 2.27 11.27
C ASP A 175 17.23 2.37 12.78
N LEU A 176 16.24 2.68 13.63
CA LEU A 176 16.44 2.65 15.09
C LEU A 176 16.48 1.22 15.64
N LEU A 177 16.02 0.22 14.87
CA LEU A 177 16.11 -1.20 15.22
C LEU A 177 17.46 -1.82 14.85
N THR A 178 18.25 -1.17 13.99
CA THR A 178 19.64 -1.58 13.69
C THR A 178 20.62 -1.18 14.79
N VAL A 179 20.19 -0.39 15.78
CA VAL A 179 20.99 -0.08 16.98
C VAL A 179 20.71 -1.13 18.06
N GLY A 180 21.45 -2.23 17.97
CA GLY A 180 21.85 -3.05 19.11
C GLY A 180 20.71 -3.70 19.90
N ILE A 181 20.57 -5.01 19.70
CA ILE A 181 20.28 -5.93 20.81
C ILE A 181 21.46 -5.83 21.81
N ARG A 182 21.57 -4.70 22.51
CA ARG A 182 22.43 -4.58 23.70
C ARG A 182 21.62 -5.14 24.84
N GLU A 183 21.99 -6.36 25.22
CA GLU A 183 21.79 -6.99 26.53
C GLU A 183 20.82 -6.24 27.46
N LEU A 184 19.52 -6.49 27.27
CA LEU A 184 18.61 -6.44 28.39
C LEU A 184 19.01 -7.59 29.32
N SER A 185 19.86 -7.27 30.30
CA SER A 185 20.08 -8.10 31.48
C SER A 185 18.74 -8.27 32.19
N LEU A 186 18.03 -9.34 31.84
CA LEU A 186 16.87 -9.82 32.57
C LEU A 186 17.40 -10.60 33.77
N ALA A 187 17.60 -9.89 34.88
CA ALA A 187 17.64 -10.53 36.19
C ALA A 187 16.23 -11.03 36.51
N SER A 188 15.97 -12.32 36.25
CA SER A 188 15.12 -13.26 37.01
C SER A 188 14.59 -14.39 36.09
N ASP A 189 14.91 -15.63 36.49
CA ASP A 189 14.32 -16.91 36.07
C ASP A 189 14.01 -17.06 34.57
N VAL A 190 15.06 -17.25 33.77
CA VAL A 190 14.95 -17.59 32.36
C VAL A 190 14.49 -19.04 32.23
N ILE A 191 13.33 -19.24 31.62
CA ILE A 191 12.92 -20.53 31.06
C ILE A 191 13.99 -20.93 30.03
N GLU A 192 14.72 -22.03 30.27
CA GLU A 192 15.65 -22.59 29.28
C GLU A 192 14.87 -23.00 28.02
N VAL A 193 14.99 -22.19 26.96
CA VAL A 193 14.48 -22.54 25.64
C VAL A 193 15.59 -23.29 24.90
N GLU A 194 15.35 -24.56 24.59
CA GLU A 194 16.33 -25.44 23.91
C GLU A 194 16.87 -24.82 22.60
N GLU A 195 18.19 -24.82 22.42
CA GLU A 195 18.91 -24.40 21.19
C GLU A 195 18.30 -24.88 19.86
N PRO A 196 17.82 -26.15 19.71
CA PRO A 196 17.18 -26.61 18.48
C PRO A 196 15.99 -25.76 18.00
N SER A 197 15.30 -25.07 18.91
CA SER A 197 14.20 -24.16 18.56
C SER A 197 14.69 -22.85 17.94
N ARG A 198 15.86 -22.37 18.35
CA ARG A 198 16.50 -21.17 17.80
C ARG A 198 17.08 -21.39 16.41
N ASP A 199 17.67 -22.55 16.14
CA ASP A 199 18.16 -22.87 14.80
C ASP A 199 17.02 -23.10 13.81
N ARG A 200 15.91 -23.70 14.25
CA ARG A 200 14.69 -23.76 13.44
C ARG A 200 14.12 -22.37 13.17
N PHE A 201 14.05 -21.51 14.19
CA PHE A 201 13.62 -20.11 14.01
C PHE A 201 14.52 -19.36 13.04
N ARG A 202 15.85 -19.48 13.15
CA ARG A 202 16.81 -18.85 12.23
C ARG A 202 16.68 -19.35 10.80
N ARG A 203 16.42 -20.65 10.60
CA ARG A 203 16.15 -21.20 9.26
C ARG A 203 14.85 -20.65 8.66
N VAL A 204 13.77 -20.64 9.45
CA VAL A 204 12.49 -20.05 9.01
C VAL A 204 12.62 -18.55 8.77
N VAL A 205 13.41 -17.83 9.55
CA VAL A 205 13.74 -16.41 9.31
C VAL A 205 14.52 -16.26 8.02
N ALA A 206 15.54 -17.09 7.74
CA ALA A 206 16.28 -17.05 6.48
C ALA A 206 15.40 -17.40 5.28
N GLU A 207 14.51 -18.40 5.40
CA GLU A 207 13.51 -18.75 4.39
C GLU A 207 12.52 -17.60 4.17
N ALA A 208 12.02 -16.96 5.23
CA ALA A 208 11.14 -15.80 5.16
C ALA A 208 11.83 -14.55 4.61
N GLU A 209 13.13 -14.36 4.89
CA GLU A 209 13.95 -13.30 4.30
C GLU A 209 14.21 -13.58 2.81
N ASP A 210 14.40 -14.83 2.40
CA ASP A 210 14.55 -15.22 1.00
C ASP A 210 13.21 -15.15 0.22
N GLU A 211 12.08 -15.39 0.88
CA GLU A 211 10.75 -15.09 0.35
C GLU A 211 10.50 -13.58 0.26
N ALA A 212 10.86 -12.80 1.27
CA ALA A 212 10.78 -11.34 1.25
C ALA A 212 11.68 -10.71 0.16
N LYS A 213 12.82 -11.34 -0.16
CA LYS A 213 13.68 -10.95 -1.30
C LYS A 213 13.07 -11.26 -2.67
N ARG A 214 11.99 -12.06 -2.78
CA ARG A 214 11.23 -12.26 -4.03
C ARG A 214 10.29 -11.09 -4.34
N GLU A 215 10.76 -9.88 -4.10
CA GLU A 215 10.01 -8.62 -3.99
C GLU A 215 9.50 -8.04 -5.33
N ASP A 216 9.49 -8.79 -6.44
CA ASP A 216 9.30 -8.24 -7.79
C ASP A 216 8.16 -8.93 -8.61
N ARG A 217 7.35 -9.82 -8.00
CA ARG A 217 6.23 -10.48 -8.70
C ARG A 217 5.05 -9.53 -8.91
N PRO A 218 4.39 -9.55 -10.10
CA PRO A 218 3.15 -8.82 -10.30
C PRO A 218 2.07 -9.30 -9.33
N VAL A 219 1.59 -8.40 -8.48
CA VAL A 219 0.55 -8.71 -7.48
C VAL A 219 -0.83 -8.64 -8.13
N ILE A 220 -1.58 -9.73 -8.03
CA ILE A 220 -2.98 -9.82 -8.45
C ILE A 220 -3.87 -9.82 -7.21
N ALA A 221 -4.83 -8.92 -7.16
CA ALA A 221 -5.89 -8.99 -6.16
C ALA A 221 -7.01 -9.92 -6.64
N ALA A 222 -7.48 -10.82 -5.79
CA ALA A 222 -8.61 -11.70 -6.09
C ALA A 222 -9.64 -11.72 -4.96
N THR A 223 -10.94 -11.76 -5.29
CA THR A 223 -12.01 -11.90 -4.30
C THR A 223 -12.47 -13.35 -4.14
N MET A 224 -12.89 -13.71 -2.93
CA MET A 224 -13.31 -15.07 -2.60
C MET A 224 -14.42 -15.08 -1.55
N PHE A 225 -15.24 -16.12 -1.57
CA PHE A 225 -16.15 -16.47 -0.48
C PHE A 225 -16.20 -17.99 -0.35
N GLY A 226 -16.62 -18.55 0.79
CA GLY A 226 -16.60 -20.00 1.02
C GLY A 226 -17.26 -20.84 -0.09
N VAL A 227 -18.30 -20.30 -0.73
CA VAL A 227 -19.05 -20.94 -1.84
C VAL A 227 -18.41 -20.77 -3.23
N THR A 228 -17.32 -20.01 -3.34
CA THR A 228 -16.53 -19.76 -4.56
C THR A 228 -15.06 -20.13 -4.40
N THR A 229 -14.65 -20.60 -3.21
CA THR A 229 -13.27 -21.04 -2.91
C THR A 229 -12.70 -22.00 -3.96
N PRO A 230 -13.43 -23.02 -4.47
CA PRO A 230 -12.88 -23.91 -5.49
C PRO A 230 -12.43 -23.18 -6.77
N CYS A 231 -13.21 -22.20 -7.22
CA CYS A 231 -12.87 -21.36 -8.38
C CYS A 231 -11.61 -20.52 -8.11
N VAL A 232 -11.62 -19.77 -7.00
CA VAL A 232 -10.56 -18.80 -6.69
C VAL A 232 -9.24 -19.49 -6.38
N ASP A 233 -9.24 -20.60 -5.63
CA ASP A 233 -8.02 -21.35 -5.36
C ASP A 233 -7.43 -21.96 -6.63
N ARG A 234 -8.26 -22.40 -7.56
CA ARG A 234 -7.79 -22.89 -8.86
C ARG A 234 -7.17 -21.77 -9.67
N ALA A 235 -7.85 -20.63 -9.80
CA ALA A 235 -7.35 -19.48 -10.54
C ALA A 235 -6.06 -18.92 -9.91
N ARG A 236 -5.99 -18.83 -8.58
CA ARG A 236 -4.79 -18.47 -7.82
C ARG A 236 -3.60 -19.34 -8.20
N ARG A 237 -3.75 -20.67 -8.13
CA ARG A 237 -2.67 -21.60 -8.48
C ARG A 237 -2.19 -21.43 -9.92
N VAL A 238 -3.10 -21.16 -10.86
CA VAL A 238 -2.74 -20.88 -12.26
C VAL A 238 -1.91 -19.60 -12.38
N LEU A 239 -2.35 -18.52 -11.74
CA LEU A 239 -1.62 -17.24 -11.72
C LEU A 239 -0.25 -17.36 -11.04
N GLU A 240 -0.16 -18.03 -9.89
CA GLU A 240 1.09 -18.27 -9.16
C GLU A 240 2.08 -19.11 -9.98
N THR A 241 1.58 -20.16 -10.66
CA THR A 241 2.40 -20.97 -11.57
C THR A 241 2.92 -20.15 -12.76
N LEU A 242 2.20 -19.11 -13.14
CA LEU A 242 2.55 -18.21 -14.24
C LEU A 242 3.32 -16.96 -13.78
N GLY A 243 3.81 -16.95 -12.53
CA GLY A 243 4.75 -15.96 -12.03
C GLY A 243 4.12 -14.75 -11.32
N CYS A 244 2.82 -14.75 -11.05
CA CYS A 244 2.19 -13.70 -10.25
C CYS A 244 2.22 -14.03 -8.75
N GLU A 245 2.13 -13.01 -7.91
CA GLU A 245 1.68 -13.15 -6.53
C GLU A 245 0.18 -12.89 -6.48
N VAL A 246 -0.57 -13.61 -5.65
CA VAL A 246 -2.03 -13.45 -5.57
C VAL A 246 -2.45 -13.18 -4.14
N LEU A 247 -3.02 -12.01 -3.90
CA LEU A 247 -3.63 -11.63 -2.63
C LEU A 247 -5.12 -11.93 -2.70
N VAL A 248 -5.58 -12.86 -1.85
CA VAL A 248 -7.00 -13.27 -1.80
C VAL A 248 -7.71 -12.52 -0.68
N PHE A 249 -8.77 -11.80 -1.06
CA PHE A 249 -9.62 -11.03 -0.17
C PHE A 249 -10.96 -11.74 0.01
N HIS A 250 -11.29 -12.08 1.25
CA HIS A 250 -12.59 -12.66 1.54
C HIS A 250 -13.67 -11.58 1.45
N ALA A 251 -14.70 -11.79 0.64
CA ALA A 251 -15.74 -10.82 0.30
C ALA A 251 -16.76 -10.62 1.44
N THR A 252 -16.28 -10.09 2.57
CA THR A 252 -17.05 -9.82 3.80
C THR A 252 -17.33 -8.34 4.03
N GLY A 253 -17.22 -7.53 2.98
CA GLY A 253 -17.29 -6.09 3.01
C GLY A 253 -15.93 -5.46 3.29
N VAL A 254 -15.28 -5.88 4.39
CA VAL A 254 -13.93 -5.41 4.73
C VAL A 254 -12.89 -5.89 3.73
N GLY A 255 -13.02 -7.12 3.24
CA GLY A 255 -12.09 -7.63 2.22
C GLY A 255 -12.16 -6.85 0.92
N GLY A 256 -13.36 -6.57 0.40
CA GLY A 256 -13.51 -5.70 -0.77
C GLY A 256 -12.98 -4.28 -0.52
N GLN A 257 -13.22 -3.69 0.65
CA GLN A 257 -12.69 -2.38 1.01
C GLN A 257 -11.16 -2.35 1.04
N ALA A 258 -10.53 -3.36 1.63
CA ALA A 258 -9.07 -3.49 1.69
C ALA A 258 -8.48 -3.67 0.28
N MET A 259 -9.08 -4.56 -0.52
CA MET A 259 -8.70 -4.78 -1.91
C MET A 259 -8.74 -3.48 -2.72
N GLU A 260 -9.83 -2.73 -2.62
CA GLU A 260 -9.95 -1.46 -3.34
C GLU A 260 -9.01 -0.38 -2.84
N GLY A 261 -8.65 -0.39 -1.55
CA GLY A 261 -7.59 0.45 -1.00
C GLY A 261 -6.27 0.20 -1.72
N LEU A 262 -5.83 -1.06 -1.77
CA LEU A 262 -4.59 -1.45 -2.46
C LEU A 262 -4.60 -1.12 -3.96
N ILE A 263 -5.76 -1.27 -4.61
CA ILE A 263 -5.94 -0.87 -6.01
C ILE A 263 -5.72 0.63 -6.20
N ARG A 264 -6.35 1.47 -5.35
CA ARG A 264 -6.19 2.93 -5.41
C ARG A 264 -4.74 3.34 -5.16
N ASP A 265 -4.07 2.67 -4.23
CA ASP A 265 -2.69 2.91 -3.83
C ASP A 265 -1.66 2.36 -4.85
N GLY A 266 -2.13 1.72 -5.93
CA GLY A 266 -1.28 1.22 -7.01
C GLY A 266 -0.41 0.02 -6.61
N GLN A 267 -0.83 -0.75 -5.60
CA GLN A 267 -0.10 -1.89 -5.07
C GLN A 267 -0.36 -3.20 -5.83
N VAL A 268 -1.22 -3.17 -6.86
CA VAL A 268 -1.60 -4.36 -7.64
C VAL A 268 -1.51 -4.10 -9.14
N ALA A 269 -1.11 -5.13 -9.88
CA ALA A 269 -0.93 -5.16 -11.32
C ALA A 269 -2.22 -5.51 -12.09
N GLY A 270 -3.15 -6.23 -11.45
CA GLY A 270 -4.42 -6.63 -12.05
C GLY A 270 -5.40 -7.17 -11.01
N VAL A 271 -6.67 -7.29 -11.40
CA VAL A 271 -7.76 -7.67 -10.50
C VAL A 271 -8.56 -8.84 -11.06
N LEU A 272 -8.69 -9.89 -10.27
CA LEU A 272 -9.50 -11.07 -10.53
C LEU A 272 -10.70 -11.10 -9.56
N ASP A 273 -11.72 -10.30 -9.85
CA ASP A 273 -12.88 -10.11 -8.98
C ASP A 273 -13.98 -11.14 -9.27
N LEU A 274 -13.76 -12.38 -8.84
CA LEU A 274 -14.68 -13.49 -9.13
C LEU A 274 -15.91 -13.51 -8.22
N THR A 275 -15.82 -12.89 -7.04
CA THR A 275 -16.85 -12.95 -6.01
C THR A 275 -17.29 -11.55 -5.59
N THR A 276 -18.39 -11.11 -6.19
CA THR A 276 -18.94 -9.75 -6.07
C THR A 276 -20.13 -9.65 -5.10
N THR A 277 -20.33 -10.67 -4.25
CA THR A 277 -21.42 -10.81 -3.26
C THR A 277 -21.65 -9.58 -2.36
N GLU A 278 -20.61 -8.79 -2.07
CA GLU A 278 -20.71 -7.57 -1.25
C GLU A 278 -21.69 -6.53 -1.85
N LEU A 279 -21.95 -6.60 -3.17
CA LEU A 279 -22.95 -5.78 -3.85
C LEU A 279 -24.39 -6.18 -3.48
N ALA A 280 -24.65 -7.47 -3.27
CA ALA A 280 -25.96 -7.97 -2.82
C ALA A 280 -26.27 -7.48 -1.40
N ASP A 281 -25.26 -7.54 -0.52
CA ASP A 281 -25.35 -6.98 0.82
C ASP A 281 -25.59 -5.46 0.81
N GLU A 282 -24.89 -4.70 -0.04
CA GLU A 282 -25.12 -3.26 -0.19
C GLU A 282 -26.52 -2.93 -0.70
N LEU A 283 -27.02 -3.68 -1.70
CA LEU A 283 -28.32 -3.42 -2.30
C LEU A 283 -29.49 -3.69 -1.32
N VAL A 284 -29.40 -4.81 -0.60
CA VAL A 284 -30.53 -5.34 0.19
C VAL A 284 -30.44 -4.94 1.68
N GLY A 285 -29.26 -4.53 2.13
CA GLY A 285 -28.97 -4.19 3.53
C GLY A 285 -28.50 -5.38 4.36
N GLY A 286 -27.62 -6.21 3.79
CA GLY A 286 -26.86 -7.24 4.49
C GLY A 286 -25.71 -6.66 5.33
N ILE A 287 -25.03 -7.51 6.10
CA ILE A 287 -24.00 -7.10 7.08
C ILE A 287 -22.57 -7.08 6.53
N LEU A 288 -22.37 -7.56 5.30
CA LEU A 288 -21.08 -7.71 4.62
C LEU A 288 -20.95 -6.78 3.41
N SER A 289 -21.55 -5.59 3.46
CA SER A 289 -21.36 -4.57 2.42
C SER A 289 -19.93 -4.00 2.43
N ALA A 290 -19.37 -3.79 1.24
CA ALA A 290 -18.14 -3.03 1.00
C ALA A 290 -18.39 -1.55 0.69
N GLY A 291 -19.65 -1.13 0.58
CA GLY A 291 -20.08 0.25 0.32
C GLY A 291 -20.47 0.53 -1.14
N PRO A 292 -20.88 1.77 -1.44
CA PRO A 292 -21.48 2.13 -2.72
C PRO A 292 -20.48 2.11 -3.89
N GLU A 293 -19.20 2.38 -3.64
CA GLU A 293 -18.16 2.43 -4.67
C GLU A 293 -17.56 1.06 -5.02
N ARG A 294 -18.08 -0.02 -4.42
CA ARG A 294 -17.58 -1.37 -4.67
C ARG A 294 -17.61 -1.70 -6.17
N LEU A 295 -16.52 -2.26 -6.68
CA LEU A 295 -16.19 -2.61 -8.07
C LEU A 295 -15.64 -1.45 -8.92
N GLU A 296 -15.48 -0.24 -8.38
CA GLU A 296 -15.08 0.91 -9.20
C GLU A 296 -13.58 1.20 -9.24
N ALA A 297 -12.81 0.82 -8.20
CA ALA A 297 -11.41 1.23 -8.07
C ALA A 297 -10.52 0.79 -9.25
N ALA A 298 -10.63 -0.47 -9.70
CA ALA A 298 -9.81 -1.01 -10.80
C ALA A 298 -10.10 -0.28 -12.11
N GLY A 299 -11.39 -0.09 -12.41
CA GLY A 299 -11.84 0.64 -13.59
C GLY A 299 -11.39 2.10 -13.59
N ARG A 300 -11.48 2.80 -12.45
CA ARG A 300 -11.02 4.20 -12.31
C ARG A 300 -9.50 4.31 -12.47
N ARG A 301 -8.73 3.35 -11.94
CA ARG A 301 -7.25 3.32 -12.02
C ARG A 301 -6.74 2.91 -13.39
N GLY A 302 -7.58 2.28 -14.21
CA GLY A 302 -7.24 1.81 -15.54
C GLY A 302 -6.50 0.48 -15.53
N LEU A 303 -6.69 -0.35 -14.50
CA LEU A 303 -6.06 -1.67 -14.40
C LEU A 303 -6.83 -2.71 -15.21
N ALA A 304 -6.10 -3.70 -15.72
CA ALA A 304 -6.66 -4.91 -16.27
C ALA A 304 -7.48 -5.63 -15.20
N GLN A 305 -8.72 -5.97 -15.53
CA GLN A 305 -9.60 -6.66 -14.61
C GLN A 305 -10.46 -7.72 -15.30
N VAL A 306 -10.63 -8.84 -14.60
CA VAL A 306 -11.58 -9.90 -14.94
C VAL A 306 -12.56 -10.00 -13.80
N VAL A 307 -13.85 -9.84 -14.10
CA VAL A 307 -14.93 -9.81 -13.13
C VAL A 307 -15.88 -10.97 -13.39
N SER A 308 -16.44 -11.54 -12.33
CA SER A 308 -17.54 -12.50 -12.38
C SER A 308 -18.61 -12.13 -11.33
N VAL A 309 -19.63 -12.96 -11.26
CA VAL A 309 -20.86 -12.75 -10.48
C VAL A 309 -20.96 -13.68 -9.28
N GLY A 310 -19.82 -14.18 -8.80
CA GLY A 310 -19.77 -15.19 -7.76
C GLY A 310 -20.48 -14.77 -6.49
N ALA A 311 -21.29 -15.68 -5.95
CA ALA A 311 -22.06 -15.51 -4.74
C ALA A 311 -23.05 -14.31 -4.75
N LEU A 312 -23.45 -13.79 -5.91
CA LEU A 312 -24.54 -12.79 -5.99
C LEU A 312 -25.93 -13.39 -5.71
N ASP A 313 -26.02 -14.71 -5.58
CA ASP A 313 -27.19 -15.44 -5.15
C ASP A 313 -27.51 -15.24 -3.65
N MET A 314 -26.68 -14.56 -2.86
CA MET A 314 -26.88 -14.45 -1.42
C MET A 314 -26.66 -13.07 -0.83
N VAL A 315 -27.45 -12.75 0.19
CA VAL A 315 -27.28 -11.63 1.11
C VAL A 315 -26.94 -12.19 2.49
N ASN A 316 -25.97 -11.59 3.17
CA ASN A 316 -25.44 -12.12 4.41
C ASN A 316 -26.05 -11.43 5.64
N PHE A 317 -26.45 -12.23 6.62
CA PHE A 317 -26.89 -11.79 7.94
C PHE A 317 -26.17 -12.57 9.03
N GLY A 318 -26.35 -12.11 10.28
CA GLY A 318 -25.86 -12.80 11.46
C GLY A 318 -26.67 -14.05 11.79
N PRO A 319 -26.76 -14.42 13.08
CA PRO A 319 -27.65 -15.49 13.54
C PRO A 319 -29.08 -15.28 13.03
N LEU A 320 -29.83 -16.36 12.81
CA LEU A 320 -31.20 -16.31 12.27
C LEU A 320 -32.11 -15.34 13.04
N SER A 321 -31.92 -15.22 14.36
CA SER A 321 -32.66 -14.30 15.24
C SER A 321 -32.41 -12.82 14.95
N THR A 322 -31.30 -12.49 14.26
CA THR A 322 -30.93 -11.12 13.88
C THR A 322 -31.40 -10.72 12.49
N VAL A 323 -31.94 -11.66 11.71
CA VAL A 323 -32.48 -11.37 10.37
C VAL A 323 -33.67 -10.41 10.51
N PRO A 324 -33.67 -9.26 9.81
CA PRO A 324 -34.76 -8.29 9.86
C PRO A 324 -36.12 -8.91 9.59
N GLU A 325 -37.15 -8.49 10.32
CA GLU A 325 -38.50 -9.08 10.26
C GLU A 325 -39.10 -9.07 8.83
N ARG A 326 -38.81 -8.01 8.05
CA ARG A 326 -39.19 -7.87 6.64
C ARG A 326 -38.68 -9.00 5.74
N PHE A 327 -37.66 -9.75 6.16
CA PHE A 327 -37.04 -10.83 5.39
C PHE A 327 -37.42 -12.23 5.85
N ARG A 328 -38.26 -12.39 6.88
CA ARG A 328 -38.65 -13.72 7.39
C ARG A 328 -39.31 -14.65 6.36
N GLY A 329 -40.02 -14.08 5.37
CA GLY A 329 -40.67 -14.85 4.29
C GLY A 329 -39.74 -15.20 3.12
N ARG A 330 -38.46 -14.79 3.17
CA ARG A 330 -37.48 -15.06 2.12
C ARG A 330 -36.88 -16.45 2.29
N LYS A 331 -36.21 -16.95 1.25
CA LYS A 331 -35.50 -18.23 1.29
C LYS A 331 -34.20 -18.07 2.07
N LEU A 332 -34.22 -18.49 3.34
CA LEU A 332 -33.09 -18.42 4.26
C LEU A 332 -32.35 -19.77 4.34
N HIS A 333 -31.03 -19.72 4.42
CA HIS A 333 -30.16 -20.86 4.65
C HIS A 333 -29.25 -20.55 5.85
N GLN A 334 -29.43 -21.29 6.94
CA GLN A 334 -28.56 -21.15 8.11
C GLN A 334 -27.24 -21.90 7.83
N HIS A 335 -26.22 -21.16 7.39
CA HIS A 335 -24.91 -21.73 7.07
C HIS A 335 -24.22 -22.27 8.33
N ASN A 336 -24.30 -21.52 9.43
CA ASN A 336 -23.85 -21.93 10.75
C ASN A 336 -24.62 -21.16 11.84
N PRO A 337 -24.40 -21.43 13.15
CA PRO A 337 -25.14 -20.74 14.22
C PRO A 337 -25.03 -19.20 14.20
N ASN A 338 -23.97 -18.66 13.61
CA ASN A 338 -23.66 -17.22 13.58
C ASN A 338 -23.96 -16.54 12.24
N VAL A 339 -24.25 -17.30 11.17
CA VAL A 339 -24.38 -16.77 9.81
C VAL A 339 -25.61 -17.37 9.13
N THR A 340 -26.47 -16.49 8.63
CA THR A 340 -27.64 -16.83 7.82
C THR A 340 -27.51 -16.17 6.46
N LEU A 341 -27.66 -16.96 5.41
CA LEU A 341 -27.68 -16.50 4.03
C LEU A 341 -29.13 -16.36 3.56
N MET A 342 -29.43 -15.34 2.78
CA MET A 342 -30.74 -15.13 2.17
C MET A 342 -30.61 -15.11 0.65
N ARG A 343 -31.39 -15.94 -0.07
CA ARG A 343 -31.36 -15.98 -1.54
C ARG A 343 -31.86 -14.67 -2.14
N THR A 344 -31.08 -14.08 -3.03
CA THR A 344 -31.49 -12.94 -3.85
C THR A 344 -32.57 -13.34 -4.85
N THR A 345 -33.49 -12.41 -5.13
CA THR A 345 -34.62 -12.56 -6.07
C THR A 345 -34.22 -12.20 -7.51
N PRO A 346 -35.02 -12.57 -8.52
CA PRO A 346 -34.79 -12.11 -9.89
C PRO A 346 -34.71 -10.59 -10.05
N GLU A 347 -35.54 -9.84 -9.33
CA GLU A 347 -35.55 -8.37 -9.38
C GLU A 347 -34.26 -7.77 -8.77
N GLU A 348 -33.82 -8.30 -7.63
CA GLU A 348 -32.55 -7.91 -7.01
C GLU A 348 -31.36 -8.27 -7.91
N ASN A 349 -31.40 -9.43 -8.56
CA ASN A 349 -30.37 -9.87 -9.51
C ASN A 349 -30.30 -9.00 -10.76
N ALA A 350 -31.44 -8.57 -11.30
CA ALA A 350 -31.46 -7.61 -12.41
C ALA A 350 -30.84 -6.26 -12.01
N ALA A 351 -31.14 -5.77 -10.80
CA ALA A 351 -30.54 -4.54 -10.26
C ALA A 351 -29.02 -4.67 -10.04
N LEU A 352 -28.56 -5.82 -9.52
CA LEU A 352 -27.14 -6.13 -9.36
C LEU A 352 -26.42 -6.18 -10.72
N GLY A 353 -27.02 -6.84 -11.71
CA GLY A 353 -26.49 -6.90 -13.06
C GLY A 353 -26.35 -5.52 -13.70
N ALA A 354 -27.37 -4.67 -13.58
CA ALA A 354 -27.32 -3.30 -14.07
C ALA A 354 -26.19 -2.48 -13.41
N ARG A 355 -26.03 -2.61 -12.08
CA ARG A 355 -24.97 -1.91 -11.33
C ARG A 355 -23.57 -2.36 -11.74
N ILE A 356 -23.35 -3.66 -11.90
CA ILE A 356 -22.07 -4.20 -12.38
C ILE A 356 -21.79 -3.70 -13.80
N ALA A 357 -22.76 -3.78 -14.71
CA ALA A 357 -22.60 -3.31 -16.07
C ALA A 357 -22.24 -1.81 -16.14
N GLU A 358 -22.88 -0.97 -15.31
CA GLU A 358 -22.57 0.45 -15.20
C GLU A 358 -21.12 0.69 -14.73
N ALA A 359 -20.69 0.00 -13.68
CA ALA A 359 -19.33 0.11 -13.14
C ALA A 359 -18.27 -0.30 -14.19
N LEU A 360 -18.46 -1.45 -14.85
CA LEU A 360 -17.55 -1.94 -15.88
C LEU A 360 -17.58 -1.09 -17.15
N GLY A 361 -18.74 -0.56 -17.55
CA GLY A 361 -18.87 0.37 -18.67
C GLY A 361 -18.06 1.65 -18.49
N ARG A 362 -17.84 2.10 -17.24
CA ARG A 362 -17.00 3.25 -16.89
C ARG A 362 -15.51 2.94 -16.75
N ALA A 363 -15.11 1.67 -16.78
CA ALA A 363 -13.70 1.29 -16.63
C ALA A 363 -12.81 1.88 -17.74
N ARG A 364 -11.61 2.35 -17.35
CA ARG A 364 -10.62 2.92 -18.27
C ARG A 364 -9.63 1.89 -18.81
N GLY A 365 -9.43 0.79 -18.08
CA GLY A 365 -8.48 -0.28 -18.42
C GLY A 365 -9.15 -1.47 -19.11
N PRO A 366 -8.36 -2.42 -19.65
CA PRO A 366 -8.87 -3.62 -20.26
C PRO A 366 -9.75 -4.41 -19.28
N THR A 367 -10.98 -4.73 -19.68
CA THR A 367 -11.99 -5.26 -18.77
C THR A 367 -12.71 -6.43 -19.43
N ALA A 368 -12.82 -7.56 -18.73
CA ALA A 368 -13.68 -8.67 -19.11
C ALA A 368 -14.68 -9.03 -18.02
N LEU A 369 -15.88 -9.41 -18.43
CA LEU A 369 -16.92 -9.97 -17.57
C LEU A 369 -17.18 -11.42 -18.00
N LEU A 370 -17.06 -12.35 -17.05
CA LEU A 370 -17.37 -13.76 -17.27
C LEU A 370 -18.70 -14.12 -16.62
N ILE A 371 -19.58 -14.74 -17.40
CA ILE A 371 -20.89 -15.23 -16.94
C ILE A 371 -20.84 -16.77 -16.86
N PRO A 372 -20.97 -17.37 -15.65
CA PRO A 372 -21.08 -18.80 -15.45
C PRO A 372 -22.56 -19.26 -15.49
N LYS A 373 -23.05 -19.71 -16.66
CA LYS A 373 -24.46 -20.12 -16.81
C LYS A 373 -24.83 -21.36 -16.02
N GLY A 374 -23.85 -22.16 -15.60
CA GLY A 374 -24.09 -23.34 -14.77
C GLY A 374 -24.42 -23.03 -13.31
N GLY A 375 -24.30 -21.76 -12.89
CA GLY A 375 -24.61 -21.28 -11.53
C GLY A 375 -23.49 -20.44 -10.92
N VAL A 376 -23.83 -19.56 -9.97
CA VAL A 376 -22.94 -18.52 -9.44
C VAL A 376 -22.34 -18.84 -8.07
N SER A 377 -22.68 -19.97 -7.44
CA SER A 377 -22.15 -20.35 -6.13
C SER A 377 -22.32 -21.84 -5.87
N ALA A 378 -21.57 -22.41 -4.92
CA ALA A 378 -21.78 -23.80 -4.49
C ALA A 378 -23.21 -24.12 -3.99
N LEU A 379 -24.00 -23.10 -3.60
CA LEU A 379 -25.41 -23.24 -3.22
C LEU A 379 -26.37 -23.05 -4.40
N ASP A 380 -25.88 -22.52 -5.51
CA ASP A 380 -26.63 -22.22 -6.71
C ASP A 380 -26.20 -23.18 -7.84
N ALA A 381 -26.61 -24.44 -7.69
CA ALA A 381 -26.42 -25.49 -8.67
C ALA A 381 -27.61 -26.48 -8.59
N PRO A 382 -27.92 -27.26 -9.64
CA PRO A 382 -29.05 -28.19 -9.61
C PRO A 382 -29.11 -29.06 -8.34
N GLY A 383 -30.23 -28.96 -7.62
CA GLY A 383 -30.45 -29.69 -6.35
C GLY A 383 -29.90 -29.01 -5.10
N GLN A 384 -29.22 -27.87 -5.21
CA GLN A 384 -28.71 -27.10 -4.09
C GLN A 384 -29.73 -26.08 -3.56
N PRO A 385 -29.59 -25.62 -2.30
CA PRO A 385 -30.59 -24.80 -1.63
C PRO A 385 -30.90 -23.48 -2.35
N PHE A 386 -29.96 -22.87 -3.05
CA PHE A 386 -30.13 -21.56 -3.70
C PHE A 386 -30.28 -21.65 -5.22
N TRP A 387 -30.37 -22.85 -5.80
CA TRP A 387 -30.65 -23.01 -7.24
C TRP A 387 -31.90 -22.25 -7.67
N ASP A 388 -31.71 -21.24 -8.52
CA ASP A 388 -32.77 -20.42 -9.10
C ASP A 388 -32.37 -19.91 -10.50
N PRO A 389 -32.61 -20.69 -11.56
CA PRO A 389 -32.23 -20.31 -12.92
C PRO A 389 -33.00 -19.08 -13.44
N GLN A 390 -34.12 -18.68 -12.81
CA GLN A 390 -34.82 -17.46 -13.19
C GLN A 390 -34.08 -16.23 -12.66
N ALA A 391 -33.56 -16.31 -11.43
CA ALA A 391 -32.76 -15.25 -10.85
C ALA A 391 -31.44 -15.06 -11.63
N ASP A 392 -30.79 -16.15 -12.00
CA ASP A 392 -29.54 -16.10 -12.77
C ASP A 392 -29.80 -15.57 -14.19
N ALA A 393 -30.89 -15.98 -14.84
CA ALA A 393 -31.27 -15.45 -16.14
C ALA A 393 -31.52 -13.93 -16.10
N ALA A 394 -32.18 -13.44 -15.04
CA ALA A 394 -32.40 -12.00 -14.84
C ALA A 394 -31.08 -11.23 -14.65
N LEU A 395 -30.14 -11.79 -13.86
CA LEU A 395 -28.80 -11.24 -13.68
C LEU A 395 -28.06 -11.14 -15.02
N PHE A 396 -27.99 -12.25 -15.76
CA PHE A 396 -27.24 -12.33 -17.01
C PHE A 396 -27.83 -11.44 -18.09
N GLN A 397 -29.17 -11.35 -18.15
CA GLN A 397 -29.84 -10.47 -19.09
C GLN A 397 -29.54 -8.99 -18.80
N ALA A 398 -29.62 -8.57 -17.53
CA ALA A 398 -29.28 -7.20 -17.16
C ALA A 398 -27.82 -6.84 -17.47
N LEU A 399 -26.89 -7.79 -17.30
CA LEU A 399 -25.48 -7.61 -17.67
C LEU A 399 -25.30 -7.43 -19.19
N ARG A 400 -25.98 -8.25 -20.01
CA ARG A 400 -25.95 -8.10 -21.48
C ARG A 400 -26.49 -6.75 -21.92
N ASP A 401 -27.67 -6.39 -21.41
CA ASP A 401 -28.35 -5.15 -21.80
C ASP A 401 -27.54 -3.92 -21.38
N GLY A 402 -26.99 -3.93 -20.16
CA GLY A 402 -26.16 -2.83 -19.66
C GLY A 402 -24.83 -2.69 -20.40
N LEU A 403 -24.24 -3.78 -20.89
CA LEU A 403 -22.96 -3.76 -21.61
C LEU A 403 -23.10 -3.63 -23.13
N ALA A 404 -24.31 -3.70 -23.70
CA ALA A 404 -24.52 -3.60 -25.15
C ALA A 404 -23.94 -2.31 -25.78
N GLY A 405 -23.89 -1.21 -25.01
CA GLY A 405 -23.28 0.07 -25.41
C GLY A 405 -21.78 0.21 -25.10
N HIS A 406 -21.13 -0.81 -24.53
CA HIS A 406 -19.77 -0.75 -24.01
C HIS A 406 -18.85 -1.79 -24.68
N PRO A 407 -18.52 -1.63 -25.98
CA PRO A 407 -17.77 -2.64 -26.75
C PRO A 407 -16.33 -2.88 -26.26
N LYS A 408 -15.80 -2.00 -25.40
CA LYS A 408 -14.49 -2.17 -24.74
C LYS A 408 -14.49 -3.22 -23.62
N VAL A 409 -15.67 -3.61 -23.14
CA VAL A 409 -15.81 -4.65 -22.11
C VAL A 409 -16.01 -5.98 -22.81
N ARG A 410 -15.07 -6.91 -22.64
CA ARG A 410 -15.17 -8.26 -23.22
C ARG A 410 -16.16 -9.09 -22.41
N LEU A 411 -17.36 -9.28 -22.93
CA LEU A 411 -18.36 -10.18 -22.34
C LEU A 411 -18.11 -11.62 -22.79
N VAL A 412 -17.94 -12.54 -21.84
CA VAL A 412 -17.67 -13.95 -22.10
C VAL A 412 -18.66 -14.82 -21.34
N GLU A 413 -19.51 -15.53 -22.06
CA GLU A 413 -20.48 -16.45 -21.47
C GLU A 413 -19.99 -17.89 -21.56
N ARG A 414 -20.14 -18.63 -20.47
CA ARG A 414 -19.65 -20.00 -20.30
C ARG A 414 -20.78 -20.88 -19.77
N GLU A 415 -20.94 -22.07 -20.32
CA GLU A 415 -21.97 -23.03 -19.85
C GLU A 415 -21.59 -23.64 -18.50
N GLU A 416 -20.30 -23.57 -18.15
CA GLU A 416 -19.76 -24.04 -16.90
C GLU A 416 -20.33 -23.31 -15.67
N HIS A 417 -20.44 -24.02 -14.56
CA HIS A 417 -20.70 -23.44 -13.23
C HIS A 417 -19.44 -22.70 -12.74
N ILE A 418 -19.58 -21.66 -11.90
CA ILE A 418 -18.45 -20.82 -11.47
C ILE A 418 -17.28 -21.64 -10.88
N ASN A 419 -17.60 -22.69 -10.10
CA ASN A 419 -16.62 -23.57 -9.45
C ASN A 419 -16.06 -24.67 -10.36
N ASP A 420 -16.40 -24.69 -11.65
CA ASP A 420 -15.76 -25.59 -12.61
C ASP A 420 -14.29 -25.19 -12.83
N PRO A 421 -13.33 -26.14 -12.80
CA PRO A 421 -11.92 -25.84 -13.04
C PRO A 421 -11.66 -25.12 -14.38
N ALA A 422 -12.42 -25.42 -15.44
CA ALA A 422 -12.26 -24.78 -16.74
C ALA A 422 -12.66 -23.29 -16.71
N PHE A 423 -13.68 -22.93 -15.92
CA PHE A 423 -14.07 -21.54 -15.71
C PHE A 423 -12.96 -20.75 -14.99
N ALA A 424 -12.41 -21.33 -13.92
CA ALA A 424 -11.31 -20.74 -13.16
C ALA A 424 -10.03 -20.56 -14.01
N ASP A 425 -9.66 -21.58 -14.80
CA ASP A 425 -8.50 -21.53 -15.69
C ASP A 425 -8.65 -20.46 -16.77
N LEU A 426 -9.86 -20.31 -17.33
CA LEU A 426 -10.18 -19.26 -18.30
C LEU A 426 -10.04 -17.88 -17.66
N ALA A 427 -10.62 -17.67 -16.48
CA ALA A 427 -10.58 -16.37 -15.81
C ALA A 427 -9.15 -15.92 -15.51
N ALA A 428 -8.31 -16.81 -14.98
CA ALA A 428 -6.90 -16.53 -14.71
C ALA A 428 -6.11 -16.20 -15.99
N ARG A 429 -6.26 -17.01 -17.04
CA ARG A 429 -5.53 -16.80 -18.31
C ARG A 429 -5.98 -15.53 -19.02
N MET A 430 -7.29 -15.24 -18.97
CA MET A 430 -7.84 -14.01 -19.55
C MET A 430 -7.31 -12.77 -18.83
N LEU A 431 -7.15 -12.80 -17.51
CA LEU A 431 -6.55 -11.68 -16.80
C LEU A 431 -5.11 -11.43 -17.26
N LEU A 432 -4.31 -12.49 -17.41
CA LEU A 432 -2.94 -12.35 -17.92
C LEU A 432 -2.90 -11.85 -19.37
N GLU A 433 -3.86 -12.26 -20.20
CA GLU A 433 -4.03 -11.71 -21.56
C GLU A 433 -4.30 -10.21 -21.51
N LEU A 434 -5.27 -9.77 -20.70
CA LEU A 434 -5.61 -8.35 -20.54
C LEU A 434 -4.45 -7.53 -19.96
N ILE A 435 -3.68 -8.07 -19.02
CA ILE A 435 -2.48 -7.41 -18.48
C ILE A 435 -1.44 -7.24 -19.59
N ARG A 436 -1.22 -8.25 -20.44
CA ARG A 436 -0.29 -8.15 -21.58
C ARG A 436 -0.76 -7.15 -22.63
N GLU A 437 -2.06 -7.09 -22.90
CA GLU A 437 -2.63 -6.09 -23.80
C GLU A 437 -2.46 -4.67 -23.26
N GLN A 438 -2.59 -4.50 -21.95
CA GLN A 438 -2.39 -3.22 -21.28
C GLN A 438 -0.93 -2.78 -21.35
N ASP A 439 -0.03 -3.63 -20.89
CA ASP A 439 1.42 -3.41 -20.90
C ASP A 439 2.12 -4.78 -20.74
N PRO A 440 2.70 -5.34 -21.81
CA PRO A 440 3.41 -6.62 -21.77
C PRO A 440 4.53 -6.65 -20.72
N GLN A 441 5.12 -5.49 -20.42
CA GLN A 441 6.21 -5.39 -19.48
C GLN A 441 5.75 -5.75 -18.06
N ILE A 442 4.48 -5.51 -17.69
CA ILE A 442 3.97 -5.82 -16.33
C ILE A 442 4.25 -7.28 -15.94
N LEU A 443 4.11 -8.23 -16.86
CA LEU A 443 4.41 -9.65 -16.60
C LEU A 443 5.88 -10.03 -16.86
N GLU A 444 6.68 -9.14 -17.46
CA GLU A 444 8.08 -9.36 -17.82
C GLU A 444 9.08 -8.68 -16.87
N HIS A 445 8.61 -7.80 -15.96
CA HIS A 445 9.44 -7.10 -14.97
C HIS A 445 10.23 -8.05 -14.04
N ASP A 446 9.85 -9.32 -14.01
CA ASP A 446 10.40 -10.34 -13.12
C ASP A 446 11.58 -11.15 -13.72
N ARG A 447 12.29 -10.59 -14.71
CA ARG A 447 13.56 -11.18 -15.20
C ARG A 447 14.69 -10.18 -15.33
N ILE A 448 14.60 -9.02 -14.67
CA ILE A 448 15.74 -8.09 -14.59
C ILE A 448 16.71 -8.59 -13.53
N THR A 449 17.76 -9.27 -13.96
CA THR A 449 18.86 -9.72 -13.09
C THR A 449 19.96 -8.67 -13.06
N THR A 450 20.56 -8.46 -11.90
CA THR A 450 21.75 -7.60 -11.79
C THR A 450 23.02 -8.41 -11.59
N SER A 451 24.08 -8.07 -12.31
CA SER A 451 25.39 -8.69 -12.15
C SER A 451 26.50 -7.65 -12.29
N TRP A 452 27.61 -7.85 -11.57
CA TRP A 452 28.83 -7.08 -11.78
C TRP A 452 29.38 -7.35 -13.18
N ALA A 453 29.83 -6.29 -13.86
CA ALA A 453 30.41 -6.38 -15.19
C ALA A 453 31.72 -7.18 -15.16
N LYS A 454 31.94 -7.99 -16.20
CA LYS A 454 33.16 -8.75 -16.45
C LYS A 454 33.79 -8.26 -17.75
N GLU A 455 35.02 -8.67 -18.01
CA GLU A 455 35.74 -8.32 -19.25
C GLU A 455 34.94 -8.68 -20.52
N ALA A 456 34.18 -9.78 -20.47
CA ALA A 456 33.29 -10.21 -21.57
C ALA A 456 32.11 -9.26 -21.84
N ASP A 457 31.68 -8.45 -20.86
CA ASP A 457 30.55 -7.52 -20.99
C ASP A 457 30.97 -6.17 -21.62
N MET A 458 32.28 -5.96 -21.82
CA MET A 458 32.85 -4.64 -22.16
C MET A 458 32.30 -4.09 -23.48
N GLU A 459 32.23 -4.91 -24.53
CA GLU A 459 31.75 -4.46 -25.84
C GLU A 459 30.26 -4.10 -25.81
N GLU A 460 29.45 -4.91 -25.11
CA GLU A 460 28.01 -4.68 -24.95
C GLU A 460 27.71 -3.43 -24.11
N LEU A 461 28.43 -3.23 -23.00
CA LEU A 461 28.30 -2.05 -22.15
C LEU A 461 28.64 -0.76 -22.90
N ARG A 462 29.72 -0.74 -23.68
CA ARG A 462 30.08 0.41 -24.54
C ARG A 462 28.99 0.66 -25.59
N GLY A 463 28.48 -0.40 -26.21
CA GLY A 463 27.37 -0.32 -27.16
C GLY A 463 26.12 0.31 -26.53
N PHE A 464 25.75 -0.13 -25.34
CA PHE A 464 24.60 0.37 -24.59
C PHE A 464 24.75 1.84 -24.18
N LEU A 465 25.91 2.25 -23.66
CA LEU A 465 26.12 3.65 -23.27
C LEU A 465 26.06 4.60 -24.47
N ARG A 466 26.63 4.19 -25.61
CA ARG A 466 26.52 4.95 -26.86
C ARG A 466 25.07 5.04 -27.34
N SER A 467 24.27 3.98 -27.22
CA SER A 467 22.88 3.99 -27.66
C SER A 467 21.98 4.90 -26.82
N VAL A 468 22.33 5.14 -25.56
CA VAL A 468 21.62 6.06 -24.66
C VAL A 468 22.25 7.46 -24.56
N GLY A 469 23.26 7.75 -25.40
CA GLY A 469 23.89 9.07 -25.52
C GLY A 469 24.90 9.41 -24.42
N LEU A 470 25.48 8.41 -23.75
CA LEU A 470 26.53 8.58 -22.74
C LEU A 470 27.91 8.20 -23.27
N SER A 471 28.95 8.81 -22.70
CA SER A 471 30.34 8.51 -23.05
C SER A 471 30.77 7.12 -22.56
N ASP A 472 31.48 6.39 -23.42
CA ASP A 472 32.05 5.07 -23.13
C ASP A 472 33.53 5.12 -22.69
N ALA A 473 34.06 6.32 -22.51
CA ALA A 473 35.47 6.53 -22.20
C ALA A 473 35.79 6.30 -20.71
N GLY A 474 36.95 5.69 -20.43
CA GLY A 474 37.40 5.38 -19.07
C GLY A 474 36.77 4.12 -18.43
N ILE A 475 35.78 3.47 -19.07
CA ILE A 475 35.12 2.28 -18.52
C ILE A 475 36.09 1.14 -18.23
N ALA A 476 37.11 0.95 -19.08
CA ALA A 476 38.07 -0.13 -18.91
C ALA A 476 38.87 -0.03 -17.60
N GLU A 477 39.03 1.19 -17.06
CA GLU A 477 39.79 1.44 -15.83
C GLU A 477 38.98 1.15 -14.56
N ALA A 478 37.65 0.99 -14.66
CA ALA A 478 36.74 0.81 -13.53
C ALA A 478 35.64 -0.24 -13.80
N LEU A 479 35.88 -1.18 -14.72
CA LEU A 479 34.88 -2.14 -15.19
C LEU A 479 34.32 -2.99 -14.04
N ASP A 480 35.15 -3.37 -13.09
CA ASP A 480 34.79 -4.13 -11.89
C ASP A 480 33.82 -3.37 -10.95
N GLY A 481 33.76 -2.04 -11.07
CA GLY A 481 32.82 -1.16 -10.37
C GLY A 481 31.47 -0.99 -11.07
N PHE A 482 31.23 -1.63 -12.23
CA PHE A 482 29.97 -1.52 -12.96
C PHE A 482 28.97 -2.62 -12.57
N LEU A 483 27.75 -2.19 -12.28
CA LEU A 483 26.58 -3.04 -12.09
C LEU A 483 25.72 -2.99 -13.35
N LEU A 484 25.40 -4.15 -13.91
CA LEU A 484 24.60 -4.32 -15.12
C LEU A 484 23.23 -4.89 -14.76
N ALA A 485 22.17 -4.38 -15.38
CA ALA A 485 20.81 -4.90 -15.27
C ALA A 485 20.38 -5.52 -16.61
N ARG A 486 20.06 -6.82 -16.61
CA ARG A 486 19.73 -7.58 -17.82
C ARG A 486 18.32 -8.14 -17.74
N GLY A 487 17.52 -7.90 -18.77
CA GLY A 487 16.17 -8.44 -18.89
C GLY A 487 16.11 -9.86 -19.46
N PRO A 488 14.90 -10.35 -19.80
CA PRO A 488 14.70 -11.63 -20.49
C PRO A 488 15.62 -11.77 -21.72
N GLY A 489 16.21 -12.94 -21.90
CA GLY A 489 17.13 -13.21 -23.02
C GLY A 489 18.55 -12.63 -22.83
N GLY A 490 18.87 -12.09 -21.64
CA GLY A 490 20.21 -11.59 -21.32
C GLY A 490 20.50 -10.18 -21.84
N ARG A 491 19.52 -9.52 -22.46
CA ARG A 491 19.66 -8.17 -23.03
C ARG A 491 19.97 -7.14 -21.94
N LEU A 492 21.01 -6.33 -22.14
CA LEU A 492 21.32 -5.20 -21.24
C LEU A 492 20.23 -4.11 -21.30
N LEU A 493 19.61 -3.84 -20.14
CA LEU A 493 18.54 -2.85 -19.97
C LEU A 493 18.97 -1.64 -19.12
N GLY A 494 20.03 -1.77 -18.33
CA GLY A 494 20.55 -0.68 -17.53
C GLY A 494 21.96 -0.93 -17.03
N CYS A 495 22.67 0.13 -16.65
CA CYS A 495 23.96 0.04 -15.98
C CYS A 495 24.17 1.22 -15.03
N ALA A 496 25.06 1.05 -14.07
CA ALA A 496 25.62 2.12 -13.27
C ALA A 496 27.05 1.75 -12.87
N GLY A 497 27.96 2.71 -12.79
CA GLY A 497 29.35 2.50 -12.41
C GLY A 497 29.76 3.28 -11.18
N LEU A 498 30.61 2.69 -10.34
CA LEU A 498 31.19 3.32 -9.16
C LEU A 498 32.73 3.24 -9.22
N GLU A 499 33.39 4.38 -9.33
CA GLU A 499 34.86 4.47 -9.27
C GLU A 499 35.31 4.89 -7.88
N ARG A 500 36.36 4.26 -7.34
CA ARG A 500 36.83 4.52 -5.98
C ARG A 500 38.11 5.36 -5.98
N HIS A 501 38.14 6.37 -5.11
CA HIS A 501 39.26 7.30 -4.93
C HIS A 501 39.49 7.56 -3.43
N GLY A 502 40.03 6.55 -2.72
CA GLY A 502 40.19 6.63 -1.26
C GLY A 502 38.85 6.67 -0.54
N GLY A 503 38.64 7.63 0.37
CA GLY A 503 37.37 7.84 1.07
C GLY A 503 36.26 8.51 0.23
N LEU A 504 36.49 8.71 -1.06
CA LEU A 504 35.57 9.35 -2.01
C LEU A 504 35.28 8.36 -3.16
N ALA A 505 34.04 8.34 -3.68
CA ALA A 505 33.71 7.58 -4.88
C ALA A 505 32.98 8.42 -5.93
N LEU A 506 33.16 8.08 -7.21
CA LEU A 506 32.49 8.69 -8.35
C LEU A 506 31.40 7.75 -8.87
N LEU A 507 30.14 8.13 -8.70
CA LEU A 507 29.00 7.50 -9.37
C LEU A 507 28.91 8.04 -10.80
N ARG A 508 28.97 7.13 -11.78
CA ARG A 508 28.97 7.48 -13.20
C ARG A 508 28.11 6.54 -14.03
N SER A 509 27.79 6.98 -15.25
CA SER A 509 27.19 6.14 -16.29
C SER A 509 25.90 5.44 -15.84
N VAL A 510 25.11 6.11 -14.97
CA VAL A 510 23.79 5.62 -14.54
C VAL A 510 22.85 5.78 -15.71
N ALA A 511 22.50 4.66 -16.33
CA ALA A 511 21.81 4.65 -17.60
C ALA A 511 20.78 3.52 -17.66
N VAL A 512 19.63 3.82 -18.27
CA VAL A 512 18.52 2.89 -18.41
C VAL A 512 17.98 3.00 -19.84
N ALA A 513 17.70 1.85 -20.45
CA ALA A 513 17.11 1.74 -21.78
C ALA A 513 15.80 2.55 -21.84
N PRO A 514 15.55 3.36 -22.90
CA PRO A 514 14.38 4.23 -23.00
C PRO A 514 13.05 3.56 -22.66
N GLU A 515 12.88 2.31 -23.08
CA GLU A 515 11.67 1.50 -22.91
C GLU A 515 11.36 1.07 -21.47
N VAL A 516 12.30 1.19 -20.52
CA VAL A 516 12.10 0.83 -19.10
C VAL A 516 12.39 1.99 -18.14
N ARG A 517 12.38 3.24 -18.65
CA ARG A 517 12.48 4.44 -17.83
C ARG A 517 11.16 4.72 -17.10
N GLY A 518 11.23 5.27 -15.89
CA GLY A 518 10.04 5.58 -15.07
C GLY A 518 9.63 4.47 -14.09
N TYR A 519 10.13 3.25 -14.27
CA TYR A 519 9.84 2.09 -13.42
C TYR A 519 10.87 1.88 -12.28
N GLY A 520 11.64 2.91 -11.92
CA GLY A 520 12.55 2.86 -10.76
C GLY A 520 13.87 2.11 -10.92
N LEU A 521 14.14 1.43 -12.06
CA LEU A 521 15.38 0.65 -12.27
C LEU A 521 16.67 1.48 -12.08
N GLY A 522 16.69 2.73 -12.56
CA GLY A 522 17.85 3.62 -12.38
C GLY A 522 18.10 3.98 -10.91
N SER A 523 17.02 4.19 -10.14
CA SER A 523 17.10 4.44 -8.70
C SER A 523 17.64 3.22 -7.96
N ARG A 524 17.17 2.01 -8.32
CA ARG A 524 17.65 0.74 -7.77
C ARG A 524 19.16 0.58 -8.00
N LEU A 525 19.62 0.71 -9.25
CA LEU A 525 21.04 0.59 -9.59
C LEU A 525 21.92 1.59 -8.84
N ALA A 526 21.51 2.86 -8.77
CA ALA A 526 22.24 3.89 -8.04
C ALA A 526 22.25 3.61 -6.53
N ALA A 527 21.11 3.25 -5.94
CA ALA A 527 21.00 2.91 -4.53
C ALA A 527 21.88 1.71 -4.15
N THR A 528 21.92 0.65 -4.97
CA THR A 528 22.80 -0.51 -4.76
C THR A 528 24.27 -0.09 -4.69
N LEU A 529 24.71 0.78 -5.61
CA LEU A 529 26.09 1.27 -5.60
C LEU A 529 26.38 2.20 -4.41
N LEU A 530 25.43 3.02 -3.99
CA LEU A 530 25.58 3.87 -2.79
C LEU A 530 25.67 3.04 -1.51
N ASN A 531 24.83 2.02 -1.37
CA ASN A 531 24.88 1.10 -0.24
C ASN A 531 26.20 0.34 -0.22
N ARG A 532 26.71 -0.07 -1.39
CA ARG A 532 28.02 -0.69 -1.53
C ARG A 532 29.14 0.26 -1.10
N ALA A 533 29.12 1.51 -1.60
CA ALA A 533 30.08 2.53 -1.21
C ALA A 533 30.10 2.75 0.32
N ALA A 534 28.93 2.84 0.95
CA ALA A 534 28.81 2.97 2.40
C ALA A 534 29.41 1.76 3.14
N ALA A 535 29.09 0.53 2.68
CA ALA A 535 29.64 -0.70 3.23
C ALA A 535 31.17 -0.80 3.08
N ASP A 536 31.74 -0.17 2.05
CA ASP A 536 33.18 -0.12 1.82
C ASP A 536 33.88 1.06 2.54
N GLY A 537 33.16 1.80 3.39
CA GLY A 537 33.72 2.90 4.18
C GLY A 537 33.95 4.20 3.40
N ILE A 538 33.28 4.38 2.26
CA ILE A 538 33.33 5.63 1.50
C ILE A 538 32.54 6.70 2.26
N GLU A 539 33.16 7.86 2.47
CA GLU A 539 32.58 8.98 3.22
C GLU A 539 31.67 9.84 2.33
N GLU A 540 32.05 10.00 1.07
CA GLU A 540 31.38 10.87 0.10
C GLU A 540 31.27 10.20 -1.27
N VAL A 541 30.12 10.36 -1.90
CA VAL A 541 29.92 9.97 -3.31
C VAL A 541 29.59 11.20 -4.12
N ILE A 542 30.29 11.37 -5.23
CA ILE A 542 30.06 12.47 -6.17
C ILE A 542 29.59 11.94 -7.52
N LEU A 543 28.97 12.81 -8.30
CA LEU A 543 28.62 12.54 -9.70
C LEU A 543 28.65 13.81 -10.53
N LEU A 544 28.68 13.61 -11.84
CA LEU A 544 28.59 14.65 -12.85
C LEU A 544 27.35 14.42 -13.70
N THR A 545 26.48 15.42 -13.81
CA THR A 545 25.23 15.31 -14.57
C THR A 545 24.95 16.57 -15.39
N THR A 546 24.36 16.38 -16.57
CA THR A 546 23.90 17.47 -17.45
C THR A 546 22.37 17.55 -17.55
N ALA A 547 21.69 16.40 -17.39
CA ALA A 547 20.26 16.28 -17.68
C ALA A 547 19.45 15.53 -16.60
N ALA A 548 20.10 14.97 -15.58
CA ALA A 548 19.46 14.13 -14.55
C ALA A 548 19.53 14.75 -13.13
N HIS A 549 19.60 16.08 -13.03
CA HIS A 549 19.72 16.80 -11.78
C HIS A 549 18.63 16.43 -10.76
N ASP A 550 17.35 16.50 -11.16
CA ASP A 550 16.22 16.22 -10.25
C ASP A 550 16.11 14.74 -9.86
N PHE A 551 16.59 13.84 -10.73
CA PHE A 551 16.72 12.43 -10.40
C PHE A 551 17.71 12.22 -9.26
N PHE A 552 18.90 12.81 -9.34
CA PHE A 552 19.92 12.64 -8.30
C PHE A 552 19.61 13.43 -7.02
N ARG A 553 18.91 14.56 -7.08
CA ARG A 553 18.40 15.23 -5.87
C ARG A 553 17.48 14.35 -5.04
N ARG A 554 16.59 13.59 -5.70
CA ARG A 554 15.73 12.60 -5.01
C ARG A 554 16.52 11.46 -4.37
N LEU A 555 17.72 11.16 -4.89
CA LEU A 555 18.66 10.21 -4.30
C LEU A 555 19.58 10.84 -3.24
N GLY A 556 19.27 12.03 -2.73
CA GLY A 556 20.01 12.67 -1.64
C GLY A 556 21.31 13.36 -2.06
N PHE A 557 21.53 13.59 -3.36
CA PHE A 557 22.65 14.40 -3.83
C PHE A 557 22.31 15.89 -3.80
N ARG A 558 23.30 16.72 -3.46
CA ARG A 558 23.25 18.19 -3.49
C ARG A 558 24.32 18.73 -4.43
N GLU A 559 24.08 19.87 -5.07
CA GLU A 559 25.11 20.52 -5.89
C GLU A 559 26.32 20.91 -5.03
N ALA A 560 27.52 20.80 -5.61
CA ALA A 560 28.76 21.23 -4.98
C ALA A 560 29.72 21.86 -5.99
N SER A 561 30.66 22.67 -5.50
CA SER A 561 31.66 23.32 -6.35
C SER A 561 32.67 22.30 -6.85
N ARG A 562 33.02 22.41 -8.13
CA ARG A 562 34.05 21.57 -8.75
C ARG A 562 35.44 21.82 -8.16
N ASP A 563 35.70 23.05 -7.72
CA ASP A 563 36.99 23.43 -7.14
C ASP A 563 37.25 22.72 -5.79
N ASP A 564 36.20 22.42 -5.03
CA ASP A 564 36.29 21.76 -3.72
C ASP A 564 36.81 20.31 -3.84
N TYR A 565 36.55 19.65 -4.97
CA TYR A 565 36.88 18.24 -5.19
C TYR A 565 38.07 18.02 -6.15
N ARG A 566 38.55 19.08 -6.82
CA ARG A 566 39.69 19.02 -7.76
C ARG A 566 40.96 18.41 -7.14
N PRO A 567 41.37 18.71 -5.89
CA PRO A 567 42.58 18.11 -5.30
C PRO A 567 42.45 16.60 -5.01
N ARG A 568 41.22 16.12 -4.75
CA ARG A 568 40.95 14.72 -4.34
C ARG A 568 40.69 13.78 -5.51
N LEU A 569 40.54 14.30 -6.72
CA LEU A 569 40.17 13.54 -7.92
C LEU A 569 41.12 13.78 -9.11
N ALA A 570 42.30 14.35 -8.87
CA ALA A 570 43.25 14.69 -9.93
C ALA A 570 43.63 13.49 -10.83
N GLU A 571 43.53 12.26 -10.31
CA GLU A 571 43.82 11.01 -11.03
C GLU A 571 42.60 10.40 -11.74
N ALA A 572 41.38 10.83 -11.38
CA ALA A 572 40.14 10.31 -11.98
C ALA A 572 40.08 10.68 -13.47
N TRP A 573 39.60 9.73 -14.30
CA TRP A 573 39.50 9.92 -15.75
C TRP A 573 38.74 11.20 -16.13
N VAL A 574 37.70 11.52 -15.36
CA VAL A 574 36.81 12.67 -15.58
C VAL A 574 37.51 14.02 -15.49
N TRP A 575 38.68 14.08 -14.82
CA TRP A 575 39.49 15.30 -14.72
C TRP A 575 40.66 15.37 -15.70
N ARG A 576 41.02 14.25 -16.33
CA ARG A 576 42.04 14.20 -17.40
C ARG A 576 41.53 14.75 -18.74
N GLN A 577 40.22 14.91 -18.93
CA GLN A 577 39.58 15.33 -20.20
C GLN A 577 39.45 16.85 -20.40
N GLY A 578 39.87 17.68 -19.44
CA GLY A 578 39.69 19.14 -19.49
C GLY A 578 38.27 19.61 -19.10
N PRO A 579 38.04 20.92 -18.89
CA PRO A 579 36.78 21.42 -18.37
C PRO A 579 35.66 21.30 -19.39
N CYS A 580 34.75 20.35 -19.20
CA CYS A 580 33.42 20.40 -19.82
C CYS A 580 32.59 21.41 -19.02
N GLU A 581 32.41 22.63 -19.56
CA GLU A 581 31.77 23.78 -18.89
C GLU A 581 30.27 23.58 -18.59
N ALA A 582 29.64 22.53 -19.12
CA ALA A 582 28.19 22.32 -19.05
C ALA A 582 27.72 21.23 -18.05
N VAL A 583 28.55 20.83 -17.09
CA VAL A 583 28.25 19.67 -16.20
C VAL A 583 28.21 20.06 -14.73
N THR A 584 27.07 19.83 -14.07
CA THR A 584 26.86 20.06 -12.64
C THR A 584 27.48 18.92 -11.83
N LEU A 585 28.31 19.27 -10.84
CA LEU A 585 28.81 18.33 -9.85
C LEU A 585 27.81 18.25 -8.70
N MET A 586 27.45 17.03 -8.32
CA MET A 586 26.62 16.78 -7.17
C MET A 586 27.32 15.82 -6.21
N VAL A 587 27.13 16.02 -4.90
CA VAL A 587 27.71 15.22 -3.84
C VAL A 587 26.64 14.70 -2.88
N ARG A 588 26.86 13.51 -2.35
CA ARG A 588 26.13 12.93 -1.23
C ARG A 588 27.13 12.47 -0.17
N ASN A 589 26.95 12.94 1.07
CA ASN A 589 27.68 12.42 2.22
C ASN A 589 27.03 11.09 2.64
N LEU A 590 27.84 10.05 2.87
CA LEU A 590 27.38 8.75 3.36
C LEU A 590 27.57 8.58 4.87
N ILE A 591 28.35 9.47 5.51
CA ILE A 591 28.54 9.52 6.96
C ILE A 591 27.98 10.86 7.48
N GLU A 592 26.99 10.81 8.37
CA GLU A 592 26.56 11.99 9.12
C GLU A 592 27.65 12.35 10.14
N LYS A 593 28.37 13.45 9.92
CA LYS A 593 29.19 14.07 10.98
C LYS A 593 28.24 14.69 11.99
N THR A 594 28.20 14.13 13.19
CA THR A 594 27.68 14.82 14.38
C THR A 594 28.34 16.20 14.47
N PRO A 595 27.60 17.31 14.65
CA PRO A 595 28.21 18.62 14.76
C PRO A 595 29.19 18.63 15.94
N GLU A 596 30.43 19.08 15.72
CA GLU A 596 31.40 19.30 16.78
C GLU A 596 30.86 20.38 17.73
N VAL A 597 30.49 19.95 18.94
CA VAL A 597 30.20 20.85 20.05
C VAL A 597 31.51 21.51 20.47
N THR A 598 31.70 22.76 20.06
CA THR A 598 32.79 23.61 20.54
C THR A 598 32.45 24.02 21.97
N TRP A 599 33.15 23.45 22.95
CA TRP A 599 33.09 23.94 24.32
C TRP A 599 33.83 25.28 24.38
N LEU A 600 33.09 26.37 24.64
CA LEU A 600 33.70 27.66 24.98
C LEU A 600 34.37 27.52 26.36
N SER A 601 35.67 27.83 26.39
CA SER A 601 36.56 27.85 27.55
C SER A 601 36.18 28.87 28.61
#